data_AF-A0A957TAC3-F1
#
_entry.id   AF-A0A957TAC3-F1
#
_cell.length_a   1.000
_cell.length_b   1.000
_cell.length_c   1.000
_cell.angle_alpha   90.00
_cell.angle_beta   90.00
_cell.angle_gamma   90.00
#
_symmetry.space_group_name_H-M   'P 1'
#
loop_
_entity.id
_entity.type
_entity.pdbx_description
1 polymer ?
#
loop_
_entity_poly.entity_id
_entity_poly.type
_entity_poly.pdbx_seq_one_letter_code
_entity_poly.pdbx_strand_id
1 'polypeptide(L)'
;MNQTQRSPSAPPRKLPFGLKVIVWLMLLQMIVQLVLAGLILTNPYPEILDTSELSRFEIGLAVLQALWTLWVVIGVWTRRRWVWYWMMLLMAYSLANGLRGYFWGEPDYVTMVLNVLMVLYINQREVQQLFLHTDDQEQRQS
;
A
#
# COMPACT_ATOMS: atom_id res chain seq x y z
N MET A 1 -48.46 19.68 -20.60
CA MET A 1 -47.67 18.47 -20.95
C MET A 1 -46.31 18.61 -20.28
N ASN A 2 -46.14 18.02 -19.08
CA ASN A 2 -44.90 18.10 -18.30
C ASN A 2 -43.94 17.02 -18.78
N GLN A 3 -42.85 17.41 -19.44
CA GLN A 3 -41.74 16.52 -19.73
C GLN A 3 -40.92 16.33 -18.45
N THR A 4 -41.11 15.18 -17.80
CA THR A 4 -40.23 14.70 -16.74
C THR A 4 -38.88 14.33 -17.36
N GLN A 5 -37.93 15.26 -17.29
CA GLN A 5 -36.51 14.96 -17.53
C GLN A 5 -36.07 13.90 -16.52
N ARG A 6 -36.04 12.63 -16.93
CA ARG A 6 -35.35 11.59 -16.18
C ARG A 6 -33.86 11.90 -16.29
N SER A 7 -33.28 12.41 -15.20
CA SER A 7 -31.84 12.54 -15.06
C SER A 7 -31.19 11.20 -15.44
N PRO A 8 -30.25 11.17 -16.39
CA PRO A 8 -29.57 9.93 -16.75
C PRO A 8 -28.91 9.38 -15.49
N SER A 9 -29.28 8.14 -15.13
CA SER A 9 -28.64 7.40 -14.05
C SER A 9 -27.15 7.35 -14.32
N ALA A 10 -26.37 8.07 -13.50
CA ALA A 10 -24.93 8.14 -13.66
C ALA A 10 -24.35 6.71 -13.64
N PRO A 11 -23.51 6.33 -14.62
CA PRO A 11 -22.97 4.98 -14.69
C PRO A 11 -22.11 4.69 -13.45
N PRO A 12 -22.08 3.42 -12.97
CA PRO A 12 -21.27 3.03 -11.82
C PRO A 12 -19.79 3.31 -12.09
N ARG A 13 -19.16 4.15 -11.25
CA ARG A 13 -17.72 4.49 -11.36
C ARG A 13 -16.89 3.23 -11.08
N LYS A 14 -16.42 2.57 -12.15
CA LYS A 14 -15.45 1.48 -12.09
C LYS A 14 -14.18 1.96 -11.39
N LEU A 15 -13.61 1.14 -10.51
CA LEU A 15 -12.32 1.42 -9.88
C LEU A 15 -11.25 1.59 -10.98
N PRO A 16 -10.45 2.68 -10.97
CA PRO A 16 -9.42 2.90 -11.97
C PRO A 16 -8.42 1.75 -11.92
N PHE A 17 -7.87 1.40 -13.08
CA PHE A 17 -6.96 0.27 -13.23
C PHE A 17 -5.75 0.40 -12.28
N GLY A 18 -5.16 1.60 -12.19
CA GLY A 18 -4.02 1.88 -11.31
C GLY A 18 -4.30 1.58 -9.83
N LEU A 19 -5.50 1.88 -9.33
CA LEU A 19 -5.84 1.58 -7.93
C LEU A 19 -5.91 0.07 -7.67
N LYS A 20 -6.45 -0.72 -8.61
CA LYS A 20 -6.47 -2.18 -8.48
C LYS A 20 -5.05 -2.74 -8.44
N VAL A 21 -4.18 -2.24 -9.32
CA VAL A 21 -2.77 -2.67 -9.36
C VAL A 21 -2.07 -2.34 -8.05
N ILE A 22 -2.25 -1.14 -7.50
CA ILE A 22 -1.64 -0.77 -6.21
C ILE A 22 -2.11 -1.70 -5.09
N VAL A 23 -3.40 -1.99 -5.00
CA VAL A 23 -3.92 -2.91 -3.97
C VAL A 23 -3.32 -4.30 -4.13
N TRP A 24 -3.23 -4.83 -5.36
CA TRP A 24 -2.58 -6.12 -5.61
C TRP A 24 -1.10 -6.11 -5.24
N LEU A 25 -0.38 -5.06 -5.59
CA LEU A 25 1.03 -4.89 -5.26
C LEU A 25 1.25 -4.81 -3.74
N MET A 26 0.43 -4.05 -3.02
CA MET A 26 0.46 -3.96 -1.55
C MET A 26 0.22 -5.32 -0.89
N LEU A 27 -0.78 -6.07 -1.35
CA LEU A 27 -1.09 -7.40 -0.82
C LEU A 27 0.05 -8.38 -1.10
N LEU A 28 0.60 -8.36 -2.32
CA LEU A 28 1.75 -9.18 -2.68
C LEU A 28 2.96 -8.88 -1.78
N GLN A 29 3.29 -7.61 -1.59
CA GLN A 29 4.37 -7.19 -0.70
C GLN A 29 4.13 -7.64 0.74
N MET A 30 2.91 -7.48 1.27
CA MET A 30 2.56 -7.94 2.62
C MET A 30 2.79 -9.45 2.76
N ILE A 31 2.38 -10.24 1.77
CA ILE A 31 2.59 -11.70 1.77
C ILE A 31 4.08 -12.04 1.76
N VAL A 32 4.88 -11.39 0.88
CA VAL A 32 6.33 -11.61 0.82
C VAL A 32 6.98 -11.33 2.18
N GLN A 33 6.64 -10.21 2.83
CA GLN A 33 7.18 -9.86 4.14
C GLN A 33 6.79 -10.86 5.23
N LEU A 34 5.53 -11.32 5.25
CA LEU A 34 5.08 -12.31 6.23
C LEU A 34 5.76 -13.67 6.03
N VAL A 35 5.98 -14.08 4.77
CA VAL A 35 6.71 -15.32 4.46
C VAL A 35 8.16 -15.20 4.93
N LEU A 36 8.85 -14.09 4.61
CA LEU A 36 10.21 -13.87 5.07
C LEU A 36 10.32 -13.84 6.60
N ALA A 37 9.43 -13.11 7.28
CA ALA A 37 9.37 -13.10 8.74
C ALA A 37 9.11 -14.50 9.34
N GLY A 38 8.24 -15.30 8.72
CA GLY A 38 7.98 -16.68 9.12
C GLY A 38 9.18 -17.62 8.94
N LEU A 39 9.93 -17.44 7.84
CA LEU A 39 11.17 -18.19 7.61
C LEU A 39 12.25 -17.84 8.65
N ILE A 40 12.36 -16.56 9.02
CA ILE A 40 13.27 -16.11 10.10
C ILE A 40 12.86 -16.73 11.44
N LEU A 41 11.56 -16.71 11.78
CA LEU A 41 11.03 -17.27 13.03
C LEU A 41 11.24 -18.78 13.17
N THR A 42 11.11 -19.52 12.06
CA THR A 42 11.27 -20.98 12.05
C THR A 42 12.73 -21.42 12.01
N ASN A 43 13.65 -20.49 11.69
CA ASN A 43 15.10 -20.67 11.56
C ASN A 43 15.52 -22.08 11.06
N PRO A 44 15.10 -22.47 9.85
CA PRO A 44 15.44 -23.79 9.29
C PRO A 44 16.93 -23.94 8.95
N TYR A 45 17.71 -22.85 8.96
CA TYR A 45 19.13 -22.82 8.60
C TYR A 45 19.95 -22.00 9.62
N PRO A 46 20.10 -22.49 10.87
CA PRO A 46 20.74 -21.73 11.96
C PRO A 46 22.25 -21.51 11.77
N GLU A 47 22.88 -22.27 10.86
CA GLU A 47 24.33 -22.24 10.61
C GLU A 47 24.75 -21.09 9.67
N ILE A 48 23.78 -20.46 8.97
CA ILE A 48 24.03 -19.38 8.00
C ILE A 48 23.61 -18.00 8.56
N LEU A 49 22.72 -17.97 9.57
CA LEU A 49 22.08 -16.76 10.07
C LEU A 49 22.13 -16.70 11.61
N ASP A 50 23.21 -16.17 12.18
CA ASP A 50 23.26 -15.82 13.60
C ASP A 50 22.68 -14.40 13.80
N THR A 51 21.36 -14.32 13.99
CA THR A 51 20.58 -13.06 13.93
C THR A 51 19.62 -12.85 15.12
N SER A 52 19.86 -13.50 16.26
CA SER A 52 18.87 -13.69 17.34
C SER A 52 18.30 -12.41 18.00
N GLU A 53 19.07 -11.32 18.11
CA GLU A 53 18.62 -10.07 18.73
C GLU A 53 18.08 -9.04 17.70
N LEU A 54 18.73 -8.91 16.53
CA LEU A 54 18.23 -8.04 15.45
C LEU A 54 16.90 -8.56 14.86
N SER A 55 16.74 -9.89 14.77
CA SER A 55 15.56 -10.51 14.13
C SER A 55 14.23 -10.16 14.80
N ARG A 56 14.17 -10.06 16.14
CA ARG A 56 12.90 -9.79 16.84
C ARG A 56 12.38 -8.39 16.56
N PHE A 57 13.28 -7.41 16.49
CA PHE A 57 12.92 -6.04 16.14
C PHE A 57 12.43 -5.95 14.69
N GLU A 58 13.11 -6.62 13.76
CA GLU A 58 12.73 -6.67 12.35
C GLU A 58 11.39 -7.38 12.12
N ILE A 59 11.14 -8.49 12.81
CA ILE A 59 9.84 -9.16 12.80
C ILE A 59 8.74 -8.22 13.32
N GLY A 60 9.01 -7.50 14.41
CA GLY A 60 8.08 -6.52 14.95
C GLY A 60 7.74 -5.41 13.95
N LEU A 61 8.76 -4.89 13.25
CA LEU A 61 8.58 -3.90 12.18
C LEU A 61 7.79 -4.47 11.00
N ALA A 62 8.10 -5.69 10.57
CA ALA A 62 7.38 -6.36 9.47
C ALA A 62 5.90 -6.57 9.81
N VAL A 63 5.58 -6.99 11.03
CA VAL A 63 4.20 -7.13 11.51
C VAL A 63 3.49 -5.78 11.56
N LEU A 64 4.14 -4.75 12.12
CA LEU A 64 3.56 -3.40 12.18
C LEU A 64 3.27 -2.86 10.77
N GLN A 65 4.21 -3.03 9.84
CA GLN A 65 4.05 -2.64 8.45
C GLN A 65 2.94 -3.42 7.75
N ALA A 66 2.81 -4.72 8.01
CA ALA A 66 1.71 -5.54 7.49
C ALA A 66 0.35 -5.05 8.02
N LEU A 67 0.24 -4.74 9.31
CA LEU A 67 -0.98 -4.19 9.91
C LEU A 67 -1.35 -2.82 9.33
N TRP A 68 -0.36 -1.93 9.14
CA TRP A 68 -0.56 -0.66 8.48
C TRP A 68 -1.03 -0.86 7.03
N THR A 69 -0.36 -1.74 6.28
CA THR A 69 -0.75 -2.07 4.90
C THR A 69 -2.19 -2.57 4.83
N LEU A 70 -2.57 -3.48 5.74
CA LEU A 70 -3.95 -3.97 5.83
C LEU A 70 -4.94 -2.84 6.14
N TRP A 71 -4.62 -1.97 7.09
CA TRP A 71 -5.46 -0.81 7.42
C TRP A 71 -5.64 0.14 6.24
N VAL A 72 -4.57 0.39 5.48
CA VAL A 72 -4.61 1.21 4.26
C VAL A 72 -5.43 0.54 3.16
N VAL A 73 -5.24 -0.75 2.91
CA VAL A 73 -6.05 -1.51 1.93
C VAL A 73 -7.53 -1.49 2.30
N ILE A 74 -7.87 -1.66 3.59
CA ILE A 74 -9.23 -1.50 4.10
C ILE A 74 -9.73 -0.07 3.85
N GLY A 75 -8.91 0.92 4.15
CA GLY A 75 -9.18 2.34 3.94
C GLY A 75 -9.48 2.66 2.48
N VAL A 76 -8.82 2.01 1.51
CA VAL A 76 -9.03 2.27 0.07
C VAL A 76 -10.48 2.08 -0.35
N TRP A 77 -11.23 1.15 0.28
CA TRP A 77 -12.66 0.99 0.02
C TRP A 77 -13.49 2.20 0.44
N THR A 78 -13.05 2.99 1.41
CA THR A 78 -13.75 4.20 1.87
C THR A 78 -13.58 5.37 0.90
N ARG A 79 -12.63 5.32 -0.04
CA ARG A 79 -12.31 6.38 -1.02
C ARG A 79 -12.04 7.77 -0.40
N ARG A 80 -11.74 7.85 0.89
CA ARG A 80 -11.45 9.11 1.59
C ARG A 80 -10.07 9.64 1.22
N ARG A 81 -9.94 10.96 1.08
CA ARG A 81 -8.65 11.61 0.78
C ARG A 81 -7.57 11.34 1.83
N TRP A 82 -7.95 11.18 3.10
CA TRP A 82 -7.00 10.85 4.16
C TRP A 82 -6.26 9.52 3.91
N VAL A 83 -6.92 8.54 3.29
CA VAL A 83 -6.31 7.24 2.96
C VAL A 83 -5.21 7.41 1.92
N TRP A 84 -5.37 8.35 0.99
CA TRP A 84 -4.34 8.63 -0.01
C TRP A 84 -3.05 9.16 0.63
N TYR A 85 -3.15 10.05 1.63
CA TYR A 85 -1.98 10.50 2.38
C TYR A 85 -1.30 9.34 3.12
N TRP A 86 -2.09 8.46 3.74
CA TRP A 86 -1.56 7.27 4.42
C TRP A 86 -0.88 6.30 3.47
N MET A 87 -1.41 6.11 2.25
CA MET A 87 -0.75 5.34 1.20
C MET A 87 0.59 5.97 0.82
N MET A 88 0.63 7.27 0.57
CA MET A 88 1.86 7.97 0.19
C MET A 88 2.93 7.86 1.29
N LEU A 89 2.52 8.01 2.55
CA LEU A 89 3.43 7.92 3.69
C LEU A 89 3.95 6.49 3.88
N LEU A 90 3.08 5.48 3.75
CA LEU A 90 3.47 4.07 3.80
C LEU A 90 4.49 3.73 2.71
N MET A 91 4.31 4.23 1.49
CA MET A 91 5.25 4.02 0.38
C MET A 91 6.60 4.70 0.63
N ALA A 92 6.59 5.94 1.11
CA ALA A 92 7.80 6.67 1.44
C ALA A 92 8.60 5.96 2.54
N TYR A 93 7.92 5.52 3.61
CA TYR A 93 8.51 4.75 4.69
C TYR A 93 9.12 3.42 4.18
N SER A 94 8.37 2.67 3.37
CA SER A 94 8.83 1.38 2.83
C SER A 94 10.05 1.53 1.94
N LEU A 95 10.08 2.55 1.09
CA LEU A 95 11.22 2.84 0.22
C LEU A 95 12.45 3.28 1.05
N ALA A 96 12.25 4.13 2.06
CA ALA A 96 13.32 4.56 2.95
C ALA A 96 13.95 3.38 3.72
N ASN A 97 13.12 2.45 4.19
CA ASN A 97 13.61 1.22 4.84
C ASN A 97 14.42 0.34 3.88
N GLY A 98 13.95 0.17 2.64
CA GLY A 98 14.70 -0.58 1.62
C GLY A 98 16.06 0.06 1.34
N LEU A 99 16.10 1.40 1.20
CA LEU A 99 17.35 2.15 1.01
C LEU A 99 18.28 2.00 2.20
N ARG A 100 17.76 2.06 3.43
CA ARG A 100 18.52 1.79 4.64
C ARG A 100 19.16 0.40 4.58
N GLY A 101 18.39 -0.64 4.30
CA GLY A 101 18.92 -2.01 4.17
C GLY A 101 20.03 -2.11 3.13
N TYR A 102 19.85 -1.47 1.98
CA TYR A 102 20.86 -1.41 0.92
C TYR A 102 22.19 -0.80 1.40
N PHE A 103 22.16 0.34 2.10
CA PHE A 103 23.38 0.99 2.61
C PHE A 103 24.05 0.22 3.76
N TRP A 104 23.32 -0.63 4.47
CA TRP A 104 23.86 -1.45 5.57
C TRP A 104 24.32 -2.86 5.15
N GLY A 105 24.24 -3.20 3.86
CA GLY A 105 24.69 -4.49 3.34
C GLY A 105 23.64 -5.60 3.39
N GLU A 106 22.39 -5.27 3.73
CA GLU A 106 21.24 -6.18 3.80
C GLU A 106 20.14 -5.75 2.81
N PRO A 107 20.42 -5.73 1.48
CA PRO A 107 19.47 -5.24 0.50
C PRO A 107 18.33 -6.24 0.25
N ASP A 108 17.09 -5.81 0.50
CA ASP A 108 15.89 -6.48 0.00
C ASP A 108 15.49 -5.90 -1.36
N TYR A 109 16.17 -6.36 -2.42
CA TYR A 109 15.93 -5.90 -3.78
C TYR A 109 14.50 -6.15 -4.26
N VAL A 110 13.86 -7.23 -3.82
CA VAL A 110 12.50 -7.60 -4.24
C VAL A 110 11.51 -6.57 -3.69
N THR A 111 11.58 -6.28 -2.40
CA THR A 111 10.73 -5.28 -1.76
C THR A 111 11.01 -3.88 -2.32
N MET A 112 12.27 -3.54 -2.60
CA MET A 112 12.62 -2.25 -3.22
C MET A 112 11.97 -2.08 -4.61
N VAL A 113 12.03 -3.09 -5.47
CA VAL A 113 11.39 -3.05 -6.80
C VAL A 113 9.88 -2.90 -6.67
N LEU A 114 9.25 -3.66 -5.77
CA LEU A 114 7.80 -3.54 -5.51
C LEU A 114 7.43 -2.13 -5.03
N ASN A 115 8.19 -1.54 -4.12
CA ASN A 115 7.99 -0.18 -3.64
C ASN A 115 8.08 0.85 -4.77
N VAL A 116 9.08 0.72 -5.65
CA VAL A 116 9.24 1.62 -6.81
C VAL A 116 8.03 1.50 -7.74
N LEU A 117 7.59 0.28 -8.06
CA LEU A 117 6.39 0.07 -8.88
C LEU A 117 5.16 0.71 -8.23
N MET A 118 4.97 0.53 -6.93
CA MET A 118 3.83 1.14 -6.21
C MET A 118 3.88 2.67 -6.22
N VAL A 119 5.05 3.28 -6.02
CA VAL A 119 5.25 4.73 -6.11
C VAL A 119 4.92 5.25 -7.52
N LEU A 120 5.31 4.51 -8.56
CA LEU A 120 4.98 4.88 -9.95
C LEU A 120 3.47 4.82 -10.20
N TYR A 121 2.79 3.77 -9.71
CA TYR A 121 1.36 3.61 -9.90
C TYR A 121 0.52 4.60 -9.08
N ILE A 122 0.88 4.88 -7.82
CA ILE A 122 0.16 5.86 -6.99
C ILE A 122 0.27 7.29 -7.54
N ASN A 123 1.37 7.59 -8.22
CA ASN A 123 1.61 8.90 -8.84
C ASN A 123 0.92 9.06 -10.21
N GLN A 124 0.17 8.06 -10.68
CA GLN A 124 -0.64 8.21 -11.90
C GLN A 124 -1.80 9.18 -11.67
N ARG A 125 -2.03 10.07 -12.65
CA ARG A 125 -3.07 11.11 -12.59
C ARG A 125 -4.47 10.55 -12.32
N GLU A 126 -4.78 9.38 -12.88
CA GLU A 126 -6.07 8.71 -12.69
C GLU A 126 -6.36 8.34 -11.23
N VAL A 127 -5.31 7.91 -10.49
CA VAL A 127 -5.43 7.54 -9.08
C VAL A 127 -5.58 8.80 -8.23
N GLN A 128 -4.77 9.83 -8.50
CA GLN A 128 -4.85 11.11 -7.79
C GLN A 128 -6.23 11.77 -7.94
N GLN A 129 -6.77 11.78 -9.16
CA GLN A 129 -8.07 12.38 -9.45
C GLN A 129 -9.22 11.71 -8.69
N LEU A 130 -9.15 10.39 -8.47
CA LEU A 130 -10.18 9.65 -7.73
C LEU A 130 -10.32 10.15 -6.29
N PHE A 131 -9.19 10.35 -5.60
CA PHE A 131 -9.19 10.76 -4.20
C PHE A 131 -9.45 12.26 -4.05
N LEU A 132 -9.02 13.09 -5.00
CA LEU A 132 -9.27 14.53 -4.98
C LEU A 132 -10.73 14.89 -5.30
N HIS A 133 -11.39 14.19 -6.25
CA HIS A 133 -12.78 14.48 -6.62
C HIS A 133 -13.82 14.03 -5.58
N THR A 134 -13.49 13.13 -4.67
CA THR A 134 -14.45 12.60 -3.69
C THR A 134 -14.75 13.65 -2.60
N ASP A 135 -13.74 14.42 -2.18
CA ASP A 135 -13.91 15.48 -1.18
C ASP A 135 -14.76 16.67 -1.70
N ASP A 136 -14.59 17.06 -2.96
CA ASP A 136 -15.36 18.14 -3.57
C ASP A 136 -16.87 17.83 -3.60
N GLN A 137 -17.24 16.55 -3.59
CA GLN A 137 -18.64 16.11 -3.54
C GLN A 137 -19.19 16.13 -2.11
N GLU A 138 -18.40 15.69 -1.12
CA GLU A 138 -18.81 15.75 0.31
C GLU A 138 -18.97 17.21 0.78
N GLN A 139 -18.05 18.12 0.41
CA GLN A 139 -18.13 19.55 0.78
C GLN A 139 -19.30 20.29 0.14
N ARG A 140 -19.81 19.82 -1.01
CA ARG A 140 -21.00 20.41 -1.66
C ARG A 140 -22.32 19.95 -1.05
N GLN A 141 -22.29 18.91 -0.22
CA GLN A 141 -23.48 18.35 0.43
C GLN A 141 -23.60 18.72 1.91
N SER A 142 -22.58 19.37 2.48
CA SER A 142 -22.55 19.94 3.85
C SER A 142 -22.81 21.44 3.85
#